data_AF-A0A7K2A376-F1
#
_entry.id   AF-A0A7K2A376-F1
#
_cell.length_a   1.000
_cell.length_b   1.000
_cell.length_c   1.000
_cell.angle_alpha   90.00
_cell.angle_beta   90.00
_cell.angle_gamma   90.00
#
_symmetry.space_group_name_H-M   'P 1'
#
loop_
_entity.id
_entity.type
_entity.pdbx_description
1 polymer ?
#
loop_
_entity_poly.entity_id
_entity_poly.type
_entity_poly.pdbx_seq_one_letter_code
_entity_poly.pdbx_strand_id
1 'polypeptide(L)'
;MTTRKTATGRILTDADLDAIAEEVETSDYDIDTLRKRRRGRPAMGSGPAEVVPVRIDPELRAAVTARAETDGTTTSEVIREALRRFLDVKQAEQGTTRIGSPLDRRRSRNLEPLPAVDGWP
;
A
#
# COMPACT_ATOMS: atom_id res chain seq x y z
N MET A 1 -14.02 -26.93 8.64
CA MET A 1 -14.34 -25.67 7.96
C MET A 1 -13.21 -24.71 8.19
N THR A 2 -12.42 -24.47 7.15
CA THR A 2 -11.35 -23.47 7.18
C THR A 2 -12.00 -22.11 6.93
N THR A 3 -11.52 -21.08 7.63
CA THR A 3 -12.01 -19.72 7.46
C THR A 3 -10.87 -18.80 7.07
N ARG A 4 -11.15 -17.84 6.18
CA ARG A 4 -10.15 -16.89 5.66
C ARG A 4 -10.61 -15.47 5.88
N LYS A 5 -9.72 -14.59 6.34
CA LYS A 5 -10.04 -13.18 6.57
C LYS A 5 -9.54 -12.30 5.42
N THR A 6 -10.42 -11.50 4.85
CA THR A 6 -10.09 -10.53 3.80
C THR A 6 -9.46 -9.26 4.36
N ALA A 7 -8.82 -8.46 3.51
CA ALA A 7 -8.20 -7.18 3.90
C ALA A 7 -9.20 -6.16 4.47
N THR A 8 -10.47 -6.24 4.08
CA THR A 8 -11.58 -5.45 4.60
C THR A 8 -12.18 -6.02 5.89
N GLY A 9 -11.71 -7.18 6.35
CA GLY A 9 -12.10 -7.80 7.62
C GLY A 9 -13.20 -8.86 7.53
N ARG A 10 -13.81 -9.06 6.36
CA ARG A 10 -14.82 -10.12 6.13
C ARG A 10 -14.20 -11.50 6.29
N ILE A 11 -14.90 -12.39 6.99
CA ILE A 11 -14.55 -13.82 7.11
C ILE A 11 -15.25 -14.56 5.99
N LEU A 12 -14.48 -15.27 5.16
CA LEU A 12 -14.98 -16.23 4.19
C LEU A 12 -14.90 -17.63 4.78
N THR A 13 -15.96 -18.38 4.59
CA THR A 13 -16.03 -19.84 4.81
C THR A 13 -15.63 -20.59 3.53
N ASP A 14 -15.45 -21.90 3.66
CA ASP A 14 -15.22 -22.76 2.48
C ASP A 14 -16.43 -22.71 1.51
N ALA A 15 -17.66 -22.66 2.02
CA ALA A 15 -18.86 -22.54 1.20
C ALA A 15 -18.94 -21.22 0.41
N ASP A 16 -18.46 -20.11 1.00
CA ASP A 16 -18.35 -18.84 0.28
C ASP A 16 -17.35 -18.93 -0.88
N LEU A 17 -16.25 -19.69 -0.71
CA LEU A 17 -15.26 -19.88 -1.76
C LEU A 17 -15.80 -20.75 -2.89
N ASP A 18 -16.55 -21.79 -2.55
CA ASP A 18 -17.18 -22.69 -3.52
C ASP A 18 -18.23 -21.94 -4.35
N ALA A 19 -19.07 -21.12 -3.72
CA ALA A 19 -20.05 -20.28 -4.41
C ALA A 19 -19.40 -19.27 -5.36
N ILE A 20 -18.29 -18.64 -4.93
CA ILE A 20 -17.52 -17.72 -5.79
C ILE A 20 -16.87 -18.47 -6.96
N ALA A 21 -16.38 -19.70 -6.75
CA ALA A 21 -15.81 -20.51 -7.81
C ALA A 21 -16.85 -20.87 -8.87
N GLU A 22 -18.04 -21.33 -8.45
CA GLU A 22 -19.16 -21.66 -9.34
C GLU A 22 -19.66 -20.44 -10.11
N GLU A 23 -19.76 -19.27 -9.46
CA GLU A 23 -20.12 -18.00 -10.12
C GLU A 23 -19.14 -17.68 -11.25
N VAL A 24 -17.83 -17.85 -10.99
CA VAL A 24 -16.76 -17.58 -11.97
C VAL A 24 -16.77 -18.57 -13.13
N GLU A 25 -17.04 -19.84 -12.87
CA GLU A 25 -17.11 -20.88 -13.91
C GLU A 25 -18.33 -20.70 -14.83
N THR A 26 -19.42 -20.16 -14.30
CA THR A 26 -20.72 -20.08 -15.00
C THR A 26 -20.92 -18.73 -15.70
N SER A 27 -20.27 -17.66 -15.24
CA SER A 27 -20.49 -16.30 -15.74
C SER A 27 -19.40 -15.85 -16.71
N ASP A 28 -19.79 -15.28 -17.85
CA ASP A 28 -18.84 -14.66 -18.80
C ASP A 28 -18.43 -13.27 -18.32
N TYR A 29 -17.22 -13.16 -17.75
CA TYR A 29 -16.63 -11.87 -17.39
C TYR A 29 -15.82 -11.27 -18.54
N ASP A 30 -15.98 -9.96 -18.75
CA ASP A 30 -15.11 -9.20 -19.64
C ASP A 30 -13.69 -9.09 -19.03
N ILE A 31 -12.80 -9.99 -19.48
CA ILE A 31 -11.40 -10.07 -19.02
C ILE A 31 -10.63 -8.77 -19.28
N ASP A 32 -10.95 -8.03 -20.34
CA ASP A 32 -10.26 -6.78 -20.67
C ASP A 32 -10.61 -5.66 -19.68
N THR A 33 -11.85 -5.63 -19.19
CA THR A 33 -12.24 -4.73 -18.09
C THR A 33 -11.59 -5.13 -16.76
N LEU A 34 -11.46 -6.42 -16.48
CA LEU A 34 -10.80 -6.92 -15.26
C LEU A 34 -9.28 -6.64 -15.28
N ARG A 35 -8.64 -6.69 -16.45
CA ARG A 35 -7.22 -6.37 -16.64
C ARG A 35 -6.91 -4.88 -16.53
N LYS A 36 -7.86 -3.97 -16.81
CA LYS A 36 -7.67 -2.51 -16.69
C LYS A 36 -7.27 -2.05 -15.29
N ARG A 37 -7.50 -2.86 -14.26
CA ARG A 37 -7.00 -2.59 -12.92
C ARG A 37 -5.48 -2.73 -12.95
N ARG A 38 -4.76 -1.60 -13.13
CA ARG A 38 -3.30 -1.46 -13.12
C ARG A 38 -2.68 -2.37 -12.05
N ARG A 39 -2.30 -3.58 -12.42
CA ARG A 39 -1.50 -4.48 -11.59
C ARG A 39 -0.06 -4.12 -11.86
N GLY A 40 0.50 -3.33 -10.95
CA GLY A 40 1.89 -2.91 -10.98
C GLY A 40 2.19 -1.98 -9.83
N ARG A 41 3.43 -1.96 -9.35
CA ARG A 41 3.87 -0.93 -8.42
C ARG A 41 3.69 0.43 -9.12
N PRO A 42 3.00 1.41 -8.50
CA PRO A 42 2.89 2.73 -9.08
C PRO A 42 4.28 3.27 -9.42
N ALA A 43 4.41 3.84 -10.62
CA ALA A 43 5.62 4.54 -11.03
C ALA A 43 5.90 5.70 -10.07
N MET A 44 7.18 5.97 -9.79
CA MET A 44 7.59 7.19 -9.09
C MET A 44 8.09 8.16 -10.14
N GLY A 45 7.28 9.13 -10.54
CA GLY A 45 7.61 10.06 -11.63
C GLY A 45 7.24 9.55 -13.01
N SER A 46 8.13 9.83 -13.97
CA SER A 46 7.98 9.48 -15.38
C SER A 46 8.19 7.98 -15.67
N GLY A 47 8.57 7.17 -14.67
CA GLY A 47 8.81 5.74 -14.86
C GLY A 47 9.01 4.96 -13.56
N PRO A 48 9.39 3.67 -13.67
CA PRO A 48 9.78 2.85 -12.52
C PRO A 48 10.96 3.47 -11.78
N ALA A 49 10.94 3.43 -10.44
CA ALA A 49 12.09 3.85 -9.65
C ALA A 49 13.23 2.84 -9.77
N GLU A 50 14.45 3.33 -10.02
CA GLU A 50 15.69 2.55 -9.95
C GLU A 50 16.27 2.61 -8.52
N VAL A 51 16.87 1.51 -8.07
CA VAL A 51 17.52 1.41 -6.75
C VAL A 51 19.00 1.68 -6.89
N VAL A 52 19.48 2.80 -6.32
CA VAL A 52 20.90 3.15 -6.26
C VAL A 52 21.46 2.82 -4.87
N PRO A 53 22.40 1.87 -4.72
CA PRO A 53 23.02 1.57 -3.43
C PRO A 53 24.00 2.68 -3.03
N VAL A 54 23.85 3.21 -1.81
CA VAL A 54 24.72 4.27 -1.25
C VAL A 54 25.21 3.84 0.13
N ARG A 55 26.50 4.08 0.42
CA ARG A 55 27.07 3.91 1.76
C ARG A 55 26.82 5.17 2.58
N ILE A 56 26.24 5.01 3.76
CA ILE A 56 25.87 6.10 4.67
C ILE A 56 26.49 5.78 6.02
N ASP A 57 27.13 6.79 6.63
CA ASP A 57 27.67 6.69 7.98
C ASP A 57 26.57 6.37 9.02
N PRO A 58 26.83 5.55 10.05
CA PRO A 58 25.85 5.22 11.08
C PRO A 58 25.21 6.44 11.76
N GLU A 59 25.95 7.52 12.00
CA GLU A 59 25.42 8.73 12.63
C GLU A 59 24.39 9.42 11.72
N LEU A 60 24.71 9.53 10.43
CA LEU A 60 23.80 10.08 9.44
C LEU A 60 22.55 9.21 9.27
N ARG A 61 22.70 7.88 9.30
CA ARG A 61 21.56 6.96 9.28
C ARG A 61 20.64 7.16 10.49
N ALA A 62 21.20 7.36 11.68
CA ALA A 62 20.43 7.62 12.89
C ALA A 62 19.65 8.94 12.78
N ALA A 63 20.30 10.02 12.30
CA ALA A 63 19.66 11.31 12.10
C ALA A 63 18.48 11.25 11.12
N VAL A 64 18.63 10.55 9.99
CA VAL A 64 17.52 10.36 9.02
C VAL A 64 16.38 9.56 9.63
N THR A 65 16.68 8.55 10.44
CA THR A 65 15.66 7.71 11.07
C THR A 65 14.85 8.51 12.09
N ALA A 66 15.52 9.26 12.97
CA ALA A 66 14.86 10.14 13.94
C ALA A 66 13.97 11.19 13.25
N ARG A 67 14.43 11.73 12.11
CA ARG A 67 13.65 12.67 11.30
C ARG A 67 12.39 12.02 10.71
N ALA A 68 12.53 10.82 10.17
CA ALA A 68 11.40 10.08 9.61
C ALA A 68 10.33 9.79 10.68
N GLU A 69 10.74 9.43 11.89
CA GLU A 69 9.85 9.20 13.03
C GLU A 69 9.12 10.49 13.45
N THR A 70 9.86 11.61 13.54
CA THR A 70 9.30 12.91 13.91
C THR A 70 8.27 13.39 12.88
N ASP A 71 8.58 13.22 11.59
CA ASP A 71 7.74 13.71 10.49
C ASP A 71 6.60 12.72 10.14
N GLY A 72 6.55 11.53 10.75
CA GLY A 72 5.60 10.48 10.40
C GLY A 72 5.76 9.97 8.96
N THR A 73 7.00 9.97 8.45
CA THR A 73 7.33 9.57 7.09
C THR A 73 8.29 8.38 7.08
N THR A 74 8.69 7.93 5.88
CA THR A 74 9.69 6.87 5.74
C THR A 74 11.09 7.45 5.57
N THR A 75 12.12 6.73 6.01
CA THR A 75 13.54 7.08 5.80
C THR A 75 13.83 7.43 4.35
N SER A 76 13.29 6.66 3.39
CA SER A 76 13.49 6.92 1.96
C SER A 76 12.81 8.21 1.48
N GLU A 77 11.72 8.64 2.10
CA GLU A 77 11.09 9.92 1.75
C GLU A 77 11.93 11.09 2.24
N VAL A 78 12.44 11.02 3.48
CA VAL A 78 13.36 12.02 4.03
C VAL A 78 14.61 12.17 3.16
N ILE A 79 15.22 11.05 2.75
CA ILE A 79 16.42 11.07 1.89
C ILE A 79 16.10 11.73 0.54
N ARG A 80 15.00 11.32 -0.12
CA ARG A 80 14.62 11.90 -1.41
C ARG A 80 14.33 13.40 -1.29
N GLU A 81 13.66 13.81 -0.23
CA GLU A 81 13.37 15.22 0.02
C GLU A 81 14.64 16.04 0.25
N ALA A 82 15.59 15.51 1.03
CA ALA A 82 16.89 16.14 1.22
C ALA A 82 17.65 16.31 -0.11
N LEU A 83 17.66 15.28 -0.96
CA LEU A 83 18.31 15.33 -2.28
C LEU A 83 17.64 16.36 -3.20
N ARG A 84 16.30 16.44 -3.21
CA ARG A 84 15.57 17.43 -4.03
C ARG A 84 15.87 18.86 -3.60
N ARG A 85 15.90 19.12 -2.28
CA ARG A 85 16.25 20.44 -1.74
C ARG A 85 17.71 20.80 -2.05
N PHE A 86 18.61 19.83 -1.94
CA PHE A 86 20.03 20.02 -2.23
C PHE A 86 20.30 20.29 -3.71
N LEU A 87 19.56 19.63 -4.62
CA LEU A 87 19.73 19.74 -6.07
C LEU A 87 18.75 20.73 -6.75
N ASP A 88 17.90 21.42 -5.97
CA ASP A 88 16.79 22.26 -6.43
C ASP A 88 15.88 21.60 -7.49
N VAL A 89 15.58 20.31 -7.30
CA VAL A 89 14.68 19.55 -8.17
C VAL A 89 13.24 19.67 -7.67
N LYS A 90 12.39 20.40 -8.41
CA LYS A 90 10.95 20.49 -8.15
C LYS A 90 10.27 19.16 -8.49
N GLN A 91 9.26 18.75 -7.70
CA GLN A 91 8.39 17.65 -8.10
C GLN A 91 7.74 17.96 -9.44
N ALA A 92 7.79 17.04 -10.40
CA ALA A 92 6.75 17.00 -11.41
C ALA A 92 5.45 16.63 -10.68
N GLU A 93 4.45 17.52 -10.73
CA GLU A 93 3.14 17.35 -10.09
C GLU A 93 2.59 15.95 -10.39
N GLN A 94 2.67 15.05 -9.42
CA GLN A 94 2.09 13.73 -9.51
C GLN A 94 0.89 13.73 -8.58
N GLY A 95 -0.28 13.54 -9.19
CA GLY A 95 -1.57 13.47 -8.52
C GLY A 95 -1.47 12.72 -7.21
N THR A 96 -1.71 13.46 -6.12
CA THR A 96 -1.74 12.96 -4.76
C THR A 96 -2.64 11.72 -4.72
N THR A 97 -2.01 10.56 -4.67
CA THR A 97 -2.62 9.40 -4.07
C THR A 97 -1.88 9.24 -2.76
N ARG A 98 -2.45 9.80 -1.68
CA ARG A 98 -2.04 9.55 -0.29
C ARG A 98 -2.30 8.06 0.03
N ILE A 99 -1.59 7.16 -0.63
CA ILE A 99 -1.43 5.79 -0.15
C ILE A 99 -0.24 5.88 0.78
N GLY A 100 -0.53 5.98 2.08
CA GLY A 100 0.46 5.68 3.11
C GLY A 100 1.20 4.41 2.70
N SER A 101 2.53 4.49 2.68
CA SER A 101 3.40 3.39 2.25
C SER A 101 2.97 2.10 2.95
N PRO A 102 2.83 0.95 2.26
CA PRO A 102 2.37 -0.30 2.87
C PRO A 102 3.16 -0.74 4.11
N LEU A 103 4.37 -0.22 4.34
CA LEU A 103 5.16 -0.46 5.55
C LEU A 103 4.59 0.21 6.81
N ASP A 104 3.78 1.25 6.69
CA ASP A 104 3.34 2.08 7.82
C ASP A 104 2.11 1.51 8.56
N ARG A 105 1.51 0.43 8.04
CA ARG A 105 0.25 -0.12 8.58
C ARG A 105 0.41 -1.18 9.68
N ARG A 106 1.62 -1.46 10.18
CA ARG A 106 1.82 -2.53 11.19
C ARG A 106 1.77 -2.08 12.66
N ARG A 107 1.73 -0.78 12.98
CA ARG A 107 1.93 -0.34 14.38
C ARG A 107 0.76 0.32 15.12
N SER A 108 -0.43 0.46 14.51
CA SER A 108 -1.55 1.09 15.23
C SER A 108 -2.90 0.50 14.83
N ARG A 109 -3.40 -0.46 15.61
CA ARG A 109 -4.84 -0.65 15.84
C ARG A 109 -5.03 -1.42 17.14
N ASN A 110 -5.24 -0.66 18.22
CA ASN A 110 -6.07 -1.13 19.32
C ASN A 110 -7.42 -1.56 18.73
N LEU A 111 -7.82 -2.77 19.07
CA LEU A 111 -9.01 -3.42 18.56
C LEU A 111 -10.21 -2.94 19.38
N GLU A 112 -10.87 -1.86 18.96
CA GLU A 112 -12.26 -1.66 19.37
C GLU A 112 -13.18 -2.42 18.40
N PRO A 113 -14.08 -3.29 18.92
CA PRO A 113 -15.01 -4.03 18.08
C PRO A 113 -16.11 -3.10 17.56
N LEU A 114 -16.30 -3.07 16.24
CA LEU A 114 -17.43 -2.40 15.60
C LEU A 114 -18.74 -3.16 15.88
N PRO A 115 -19.88 -2.48 16.02
CA PRO A 115 -21.16 -3.11 16.30
C PRO A 115 -21.66 -3.92 15.10
N ALA A 116 -22.34 -5.02 15.41
CA ALA A 116 -22.91 -5.92 14.42
C ALA A 116 -23.97 -5.19 13.57
N VAL A 117 -23.78 -5.20 12.26
CA VAL A 117 -24.78 -4.79 11.27
C VAL A 117 -25.40 -6.06 10.70
N ASP A 118 -26.59 -6.39 11.19
CA ASP A 118 -27.47 -7.40 10.60
C ASP A 118 -28.18 -6.80 9.37
N GLY A 119 -28.19 -7.57 8.28
CA GLY A 119 -29.06 -7.34 7.12
C GLY A 119 -28.49 -6.39 6.06
N TRP A 120 -27.98 -6.95 4.97
CA TRP A 120 -27.96 -6.27 3.67
C TRP A 120 -28.61 -7.21 2.62
N PRO A 121 -29.51 -6.69 1.75
CA PRO A 121 -30.28 -7.45 0.75
C PRO A 121 -29.45 -8.28 -0.24
#